data_AF-A0A7X9E4B9-F1
#
_entry.id   AF-A0A7X9E4B9-F1
#
_cell.length_a   1.000
_cell.length_b   1.000
_cell.length_c   1.000
_cell.angle_alpha   90.00
_cell.angle_beta   90.00
_cell.angle_gamma   90.00
#
_symmetry.space_group_name_H-M   'P 1'
#
loop_
_entity.id
_entity.type
_entity.pdbx_description
1 polymer ?
#
loop_
_entity_poly.entity_id
_entity_poly.type
_entity_poly.pdbx_seq_one_letter_code
_entity_poly.pdbx_strand_id
1 'polypeptide(L)'
;MKINSKNLAAIDVGTNSFHLIVVQINEDGNFEIIDREKEVIRLSEGSTGDIKYIKPEAINRAIGCLKRFKVIADSHNALLRAVATSAVRESHNKNEFIERVIKETGIEIEVISGYEEARLIYLGILKAVPIYNKKALVFDIGGGSTEFVVGSKGKMLQTVSLKIGAVRLAQKFFPDYEITSKGIKDCRKWVEGEIFHAAELMKREGFSICAGSSGTIMAAGFMIQAMRNSNYSSQTILNNFEFTKNELKSIEKEILSKKTIEKRKKIPGLDEKRADIIPAGIIILSTIFDLFELEKMTISGYALREGIIIDTLQKEHLNESTKPNLIDIRKESIKHLSESCDYDRDHCKYITKFALKIFDDLKELHQLEDDCKEYLEAASVLHDIGYHIAHTNHHHHSYYIIRNSELLGFNENEISI
;
A
#
# COMPACT_ATOMS: atom_id res chain seq x y z
N MET A 1 11.14 -25.33 25.62
CA MET A 1 12.18 -25.03 24.63
C MET A 1 11.79 -23.72 23.97
N LYS A 2 12.70 -22.74 23.98
CA LYS A 2 12.44 -21.33 23.66
C LYS A 2 12.06 -21.16 22.19
N ILE A 3 10.91 -20.54 21.92
CA ILE A 3 10.67 -19.93 20.61
C ILE A 3 11.56 -18.67 20.60
N ASN A 4 12.57 -18.67 19.71
CA ASN A 4 13.47 -17.54 19.52
C ASN A 4 12.63 -16.31 19.12
N SER A 5 12.81 -15.15 19.76
CA SER A 5 12.17 -13.90 19.35
C SER A 5 12.55 -13.61 17.90
N LYS A 6 11.61 -13.76 16.97
CA LYS A 6 11.82 -13.52 15.54
C LYS A 6 11.65 -12.03 15.30
N ASN A 7 12.69 -11.32 14.86
CA ASN A 7 12.56 -9.93 14.45
C ASN A 7 12.15 -9.90 12.97
N LEU A 8 11.27 -8.98 12.60
CA LEU A 8 10.87 -8.74 11.22
C LEU A 8 11.20 -7.31 10.82
N ALA A 9 11.52 -7.11 9.55
CA ALA A 9 11.73 -5.79 8.98
C ALA A 9 10.86 -5.62 7.74
N ALA A 10 10.23 -4.45 7.61
CA ALA A 10 9.45 -4.07 6.43
C ALA A 10 10.02 -2.81 5.81
N ILE A 11 10.34 -2.87 4.52
CA ILE A 11 10.72 -1.71 3.71
C ILE A 11 9.58 -1.36 2.76
N ASP A 12 9.17 -0.10 2.80
CA ASP A 12 8.28 0.54 1.81
C ASP A 12 9.13 1.44 0.89
N VAL A 13 9.23 1.04 -0.37
CA VAL A 13 9.92 1.73 -1.47
C VAL A 13 8.89 2.63 -2.18
N GLY A 14 8.57 3.75 -1.54
CA GLY A 14 7.58 4.71 -2.01
C GLY A 14 8.10 5.76 -3.01
N THR A 15 7.19 6.50 -3.64
CA THR A 15 7.51 7.57 -4.61
C THR A 15 8.35 8.70 -4.02
N ASN A 16 7.99 9.17 -2.82
CA ASN A 16 8.64 10.32 -2.18
C ASN A 16 9.81 9.92 -1.28
N SER A 17 9.61 8.85 -0.51
CA SER A 17 10.49 8.46 0.58
C SER A 17 10.45 6.95 0.76
N PHE A 18 11.57 6.39 1.19
CA PHE A 18 11.64 5.02 1.65
C PHE A 18 11.52 4.99 3.15
N HIS A 19 10.91 3.93 3.66
CA HIS A 19 10.69 3.76 5.08
C HIS A 19 11.05 2.33 5.48
N LEU A 20 11.78 2.20 6.58
CA LEU A 20 12.07 0.94 7.26
C LEU A 20 11.38 0.95 8.63
N ILE A 21 10.75 -0.16 8.98
CA ILE A 21 10.48 -0.49 10.38
C ILE A 21 11.11 -1.84 10.68
N VAL A 22 11.69 -1.97 11.88
CA VAL A 22 12.10 -3.23 12.46
C VAL A 22 11.24 -3.46 13.69
N VAL A 23 10.68 -4.66 13.78
CA VAL A 23 9.79 -5.04 14.88
C VAL A 23 10.31 -6.28 15.59
N GLN A 24 10.11 -6.30 16.90
CA GLN A 24 10.22 -7.50 17.71
C GLN A 24 8.84 -8.12 17.86
N ILE A 25 8.74 -9.43 17.62
CA ILE A 25 7.50 -10.19 17.80
C ILE A 25 7.44 -10.73 19.22
N ASN A 26 6.36 -10.42 19.92
CA ASN A 26 6.08 -10.85 21.27
C ASN A 26 5.44 -12.24 21.28
N GLU A 27 5.45 -12.92 22.44
CA GLU A 27 4.90 -14.27 22.61
C GLU A 27 3.39 -14.36 22.32
N ASP A 28 2.66 -13.25 22.44
CA ASP A 28 1.23 -13.12 22.17
C ASP A 28 0.89 -12.83 20.70
N GLY A 29 1.91 -12.80 19.82
CA GLY A 29 1.76 -12.50 18.40
C GLY A 29 1.55 -11.02 18.09
N ASN A 30 1.63 -10.13 19.08
CA ASN A 30 1.77 -8.69 18.84
C ASN A 30 3.22 -8.35 18.49
N PHE A 31 3.43 -7.12 18.02
CA PHE A 31 4.76 -6.64 17.68
C PHE A 31 5.00 -5.24 18.22
N GLU A 32 6.25 -4.98 18.58
CA GLU A 32 6.74 -3.68 18.99
C GLU A 32 7.76 -3.17 17.99
N ILE A 33 7.64 -1.91 17.59
CA ILE A 33 8.62 -1.27 16.69
C ILE A 33 9.86 -0.94 17.51
N ILE A 34 10.94 -1.68 17.27
CA ILE A 34 12.24 -1.51 17.96
C ILE A 34 13.19 -0.60 17.19
N ASP A 35 12.96 -0.42 15.89
CA ASP A 35 13.72 0.52 15.06
C ASP A 35 12.86 1.06 13.92
N ARG A 36 13.14 2.29 13.48
CA ARG A 36 12.50 2.89 12.32
C ARG A 36 13.42 3.88 11.64
N GLU A 37 13.42 3.84 10.33
CA GLU A 37 14.15 4.81 9.53
C GLU A 37 13.31 5.33 8.37
N LYS A 38 13.61 6.58 7.98
CA LYS A 38 12.92 7.24 6.87
C LYS A 38 13.88 8.13 6.11
N GLU A 39 13.89 7.96 4.80
CA GLU A 39 14.71 8.78 3.92
C GLU A 39 13.92 9.30 2.72
N VAL A 40 14.12 10.58 2.38
CA VAL A 40 13.48 11.22 1.23
C VAL A 40 14.33 10.96 -0.01
N ILE A 41 13.83 10.12 -0.94
CA ILE A 41 14.54 9.68 -2.15
C ILE A 41 14.07 10.41 -3.40
N ARG A 42 12.76 10.70 -3.46
CA ARG A 42 12.05 11.28 -4.61
C ARG A 42 12.36 10.52 -5.91
N LEU A 43 11.90 9.27 -5.99
CA LEU A 43 12.09 8.43 -7.18
C LEU A 43 11.53 9.06 -8.47
N SER A 44 10.50 9.90 -8.35
CA SER A 44 9.85 10.58 -9.47
C SER A 44 10.48 11.93 -9.85
N GLU A 45 11.59 12.32 -9.22
CA GLU A 45 12.17 13.65 -9.41
C GLU A 45 12.62 13.88 -10.87
N GLY A 46 12.13 14.97 -11.46
CA GLY A 46 12.48 15.38 -12.80
C GLY A 46 11.82 14.57 -13.93
N SER A 47 10.79 13.78 -13.62
CA SER A 47 9.79 13.35 -14.61
C SER A 47 8.67 14.40 -14.66
N THR A 48 8.28 14.85 -15.86
CA THR A 48 7.10 15.70 -16.05
C THR A 48 5.89 14.80 -16.32
N GLY A 49 4.91 14.81 -15.41
CA GLY A 49 3.74 13.93 -15.49
C GLY A 49 4.02 12.54 -14.93
N ASP A 50 3.53 11.49 -15.60
CA ASP A 50 3.72 10.11 -15.17
C ASP A 50 5.20 9.69 -15.27
N ILE A 51 5.66 8.89 -14.30
CA ILE A 51 7.04 8.39 -14.26
C ILE A 51 7.23 7.44 -15.43
N LYS A 52 7.89 7.91 -16.49
CA LYS A 52 8.27 7.03 -17.59
C LYS A 52 9.52 6.22 -17.22
N TYR A 53 10.50 6.85 -16.59
CA TYR A 53 11.78 6.24 -16.23
C TYR A 53 12.30 6.76 -14.88
N ILE A 54 12.88 5.87 -14.08
CA ILE A 54 13.63 6.23 -12.87
C ILE A 54 15.03 6.66 -13.31
N LYS A 55 15.43 7.89 -12.99
CA LYS A 55 16.73 8.44 -13.41
C LYS A 55 17.91 7.74 -12.72
N PRO A 56 19.08 7.61 -13.37
CA PRO A 56 20.26 6.96 -12.77
C PRO A 56 20.66 7.52 -11.40
N GLU A 57 20.57 8.84 -11.21
CA GLU A 57 20.89 9.49 -9.93
C GLU A 57 19.89 9.08 -8.83
N ALA A 58 18.60 8.94 -9.17
CA ALA A 58 17.58 8.49 -8.24
C ALA A 58 17.78 7.01 -7.88
N ILE A 59 18.17 6.16 -8.84
CA ILE A 59 18.54 4.76 -8.59
C ILE A 59 19.73 4.68 -7.63
N ASN A 60 20.79 5.46 -7.85
CA ASN A 60 21.96 5.46 -6.98
C ASN A 60 21.63 5.92 -5.55
N ARG A 61 20.79 6.94 -5.39
CA ARG A 61 20.30 7.37 -4.06
C ARG A 61 19.49 6.27 -3.38
N ALA A 62 18.56 5.65 -4.12
CA ALA A 62 17.73 4.55 -3.63
C ALA A 62 18.58 3.37 -3.14
N ILE A 63 19.57 2.92 -3.93
CA ILE A 63 20.48 1.84 -3.55
C ILE A 63 21.30 2.22 -2.30
N GLY A 64 21.81 3.44 -2.23
CA GLY A 64 22.53 3.93 -1.04
C GLY A 64 21.67 3.87 0.24
N CYS A 65 20.40 4.23 0.14
CA CYS A 65 19.42 4.12 1.22
C CYS A 65 19.14 2.67 1.60
N LEU A 66 18.87 1.81 0.61
CA LEU A 66 18.58 0.40 0.83
C LEU A 66 19.76 -0.36 1.45
N LYS A 67 21.01 0.00 1.11
CA LYS A 67 22.22 -0.52 1.80
C LYS A 67 22.21 -0.19 3.29
N ARG A 68 21.87 1.03 3.66
CA ARG A 68 21.73 1.42 5.08
C ARG A 68 20.61 0.65 5.77
N PHE A 69 19.45 0.53 5.11
CA PHE A 69 18.33 -0.21 5.67
C PHE A 69 18.65 -1.70 5.86
N LYS A 70 19.40 -2.32 4.94
CA LYS A 70 19.88 -3.69 5.08
C LYS A 70 20.76 -3.86 6.32
N VAL A 71 21.71 -2.95 6.53
CA VAL A 71 22.60 -2.97 7.70
C VAL A 71 21.81 -2.89 9.01
N ILE A 72 20.76 -2.05 9.06
CA ILE A 72 19.88 -1.95 10.24
C ILE A 72 19.07 -3.23 10.44
N ALA A 73 18.46 -3.78 9.39
CA ALA A 73 17.72 -5.03 9.51
C ALA A 73 18.64 -6.18 9.98
N ASP A 74 19.85 -6.26 9.44
CA ASP A 74 20.85 -7.29 9.77
C ASP A 74 21.38 -7.15 11.21
N SER A 75 21.59 -5.92 11.71
CA SER A 75 22.04 -5.72 13.09
C SER A 75 21.01 -6.20 14.11
N HIS A 76 19.73 -6.18 13.74
CA HIS A 76 18.62 -6.73 14.53
C HIS A 76 18.32 -8.20 14.23
N ASN A 77 19.07 -8.86 13.33
CA ASN A 77 18.78 -10.22 12.83
C ASN A 77 17.33 -10.37 12.35
N ALA A 78 16.81 -9.34 11.68
CA ALA A 78 15.42 -9.28 11.25
C ALA A 78 15.23 -9.92 9.87
N LEU A 79 14.20 -10.76 9.72
CA LEU A 79 13.75 -11.21 8.40
C LEU A 79 13.14 -10.02 7.66
N LEU A 80 13.75 -9.66 6.54
CA LEU A 80 13.43 -8.44 5.80
C LEU A 80 12.50 -8.73 4.61
N ARG A 81 11.39 -7.99 4.52
CA ARG A 81 10.53 -7.93 3.34
C ARG A 81 10.48 -6.51 2.79
N ALA A 82 10.76 -6.33 1.50
CA ALA A 82 10.74 -5.03 0.84
C ALA A 82 9.70 -4.99 -0.28
N VAL A 83 8.89 -3.93 -0.28
CA VAL A 83 7.78 -3.74 -1.20
C VAL A 83 7.94 -2.40 -1.93
N ALA A 84 7.67 -2.36 -3.22
CA ALA A 84 7.66 -1.14 -4.02
C ALA A 84 6.30 -0.83 -4.62
N THR A 85 5.96 0.47 -4.63
CA THR A 85 4.62 0.97 -4.96
C THR A 85 4.62 1.76 -6.28
N SER A 86 3.68 2.71 -6.42
CA SER A 86 3.37 3.47 -7.65
C SER A 86 4.59 3.90 -8.48
N ALA A 87 5.66 4.39 -7.87
CA ALA A 87 6.81 4.90 -8.64
C ALA A 87 7.57 3.81 -9.41
N VAL A 88 7.81 2.66 -8.77
CA VAL A 88 8.51 1.54 -9.41
C VAL A 88 7.53 0.78 -10.29
N ARG A 89 6.31 0.52 -9.79
CA ARG A 89 5.24 -0.17 -10.51
C ARG A 89 4.97 0.41 -11.89
N GLU A 90 4.98 1.74 -12.02
CA GLU A 90 4.63 2.44 -13.26
C GLU A 90 5.84 2.72 -14.17
N SER A 91 7.08 2.51 -13.69
CA SER A 91 8.28 2.84 -14.46
C SER A 91 8.56 1.82 -15.56
N HIS A 92 8.99 2.28 -16.74
CA HIS A 92 9.34 1.41 -17.86
C HIS A 92 10.64 0.64 -17.61
N ASN A 93 11.56 1.22 -16.82
CA ASN A 93 12.81 0.57 -16.42
C ASN A 93 12.74 -0.05 -15.00
N LYS A 94 11.57 -0.50 -14.55
CA LYS A 94 11.42 -1.16 -13.24
C LYS A 94 12.36 -2.36 -13.07
N ASN A 95 12.56 -3.16 -14.12
CA ASN A 95 13.42 -4.35 -14.06
C ASN A 95 14.88 -3.96 -13.85
N GLU A 96 15.38 -2.93 -14.55
CA GLU A 96 16.73 -2.38 -14.34
C GLU A 96 16.92 -1.96 -12.87
N PHE A 97 15.93 -1.26 -12.31
CA PHE A 97 15.96 -0.84 -10.91
C PHE A 97 16.03 -2.04 -9.95
N ILE A 98 15.13 -3.03 -10.11
CA ILE A 98 15.06 -4.22 -9.25
C ILE A 98 16.34 -5.05 -9.34
N GLU A 99 16.84 -5.30 -10.56
CA GLU A 99 18.07 -6.06 -10.80
C GLU A 99 19.28 -5.39 -10.17
N ARG A 100 19.38 -4.06 -10.24
CA ARG A 100 20.45 -3.34 -9.56
C ARG A 100 20.32 -3.38 -8.05
N VAL A 101 19.10 -3.26 -7.50
CA VAL A 101 18.90 -3.35 -6.06
C VAL A 101 19.32 -4.72 -5.54
N ILE A 102 18.84 -5.82 -6.11
CA ILE A 102 19.21 -7.16 -5.63
C ILE A 102 20.72 -7.40 -5.77
N LYS A 103 21.33 -7.02 -6.90
CA LYS A 103 22.77 -7.17 -7.13
C LYS A 103 23.64 -6.38 -6.16
N GLU A 104 23.23 -5.15 -5.83
CA GLU A 104 24.06 -4.24 -5.02
C GLU A 104 23.75 -4.28 -3.53
N THR A 105 22.59 -4.80 -3.12
CA THR A 105 22.14 -4.77 -1.72
C THR A 105 21.74 -6.13 -1.17
N GLY A 106 21.49 -7.12 -2.03
CA GLY A 106 20.91 -8.41 -1.66
C GLY A 106 19.45 -8.33 -1.21
N ILE A 107 18.78 -7.18 -1.40
CA ILE A 107 17.36 -7.01 -1.08
C ILE A 107 16.53 -7.37 -2.32
N GLU A 108 15.60 -8.31 -2.15
CA GLU A 108 14.55 -8.58 -3.12
C GLU A 108 13.41 -7.59 -2.92
N ILE A 109 12.99 -6.91 -4.00
CA ILE A 109 11.87 -5.98 -3.97
C ILE A 109 10.66 -6.63 -4.64
N GLU A 110 9.58 -6.78 -3.87
CA GLU A 110 8.27 -7.13 -4.39
C GLU A 110 7.56 -5.88 -4.93
N VAL A 111 7.34 -5.80 -6.24
CA VAL A 111 6.50 -4.74 -6.82
C VAL A 111 5.05 -5.15 -6.69
N ILE A 112 4.27 -4.43 -5.89
CA ILE A 112 2.87 -4.79 -5.62
C ILE A 112 1.89 -3.98 -6.45
N SER A 113 0.74 -4.57 -6.79
CA SER A 113 -0.37 -3.87 -7.44
C SER A 113 -0.96 -2.79 -6.53
N GLY A 114 -1.72 -1.85 -7.10
CA GLY A 114 -2.43 -0.83 -6.30
C GLY A 114 -3.49 -1.46 -5.38
N TYR A 115 -4.09 -2.58 -5.82
CA TYR A 115 -5.00 -3.35 -5.00
C TYR A 115 -4.29 -3.93 -3.77
N GLU A 116 -3.14 -4.59 -3.96
CA GLU A 116 -2.38 -5.21 -2.88
C GLU A 116 -1.83 -4.16 -1.90
N GLU A 117 -1.45 -2.98 -2.40
CA GLU A 117 -1.07 -1.82 -1.60
C GLU A 117 -2.24 -1.40 -0.70
N ALA A 118 -3.44 -1.26 -1.27
CA ALA A 118 -4.66 -0.93 -0.52
C ALA A 118 -5.00 -2.00 0.54
N ARG A 119 -4.81 -3.29 0.23
CA ARG A 119 -5.04 -4.41 1.15
C ARG A 119 -4.11 -4.35 2.37
N LEU A 120 -2.81 -4.19 2.14
CA LEU A 120 -1.81 -4.11 3.20
C LEU A 120 -2.03 -2.85 4.06
N ILE A 121 -2.33 -1.71 3.44
CA ILE A 121 -2.70 -0.48 4.16
C ILE A 121 -3.92 -0.72 5.06
N TYR A 122 -4.98 -1.33 4.52
CA TYR A 122 -6.19 -1.64 5.29
C TYR A 122 -5.87 -2.56 6.49
N LEU A 123 -5.04 -3.59 6.29
CA LEU A 123 -4.59 -4.49 7.34
C LEU A 123 -3.82 -3.75 8.46
N GLY A 124 -2.91 -2.85 8.10
CA GLY A 124 -2.19 -2.01 9.05
C GLY A 124 -3.13 -1.10 9.87
N ILE A 125 -4.09 -0.46 9.19
CA ILE A 125 -5.05 0.45 9.83
C ILE A 125 -5.98 -0.28 10.79
N LEU A 126 -6.42 -1.49 10.45
CA LEU A 126 -7.24 -2.32 11.35
C LEU A 126 -6.55 -2.63 12.68
N LYS A 127 -5.21 -2.69 12.71
CA LYS A 127 -4.44 -2.91 13.92
C LYS A 127 -4.26 -1.64 14.76
N ALA A 128 -4.31 -0.46 14.14
CA ALA A 128 -4.08 0.82 14.79
C ALA A 128 -5.34 1.52 15.29
N VAL A 129 -6.48 1.30 14.61
CA VAL A 129 -7.73 2.03 14.84
C VAL A 129 -8.88 1.04 15.09
N PRO A 130 -9.77 1.26 16.08
CA PRO A 130 -10.84 0.33 16.44
C PRO A 130 -12.03 0.40 15.47
N ILE A 131 -11.80 0.08 14.20
CA ILE A 131 -12.80 0.07 13.12
C ILE A 131 -13.19 -1.33 12.63
N TYR A 132 -12.58 -2.40 13.16
CA TYR A 132 -12.77 -3.78 12.67
C TYR A 132 -14.25 -4.20 12.56
N ASN A 133 -15.06 -3.88 13.58
CA ASN A 133 -16.49 -4.25 13.61
C ASN A 133 -17.41 -3.26 12.87
N LYS A 134 -16.86 -2.25 12.20
CA LYS A 134 -17.60 -1.21 11.49
C LYS A 134 -17.38 -1.37 9.99
N LYS A 135 -18.36 -0.91 9.20
CA LYS A 135 -18.13 -0.67 7.78
C LYS A 135 -17.43 0.69 7.65
N ALA A 136 -16.17 0.69 7.26
CA ALA A 136 -15.30 1.85 7.30
C ALA A 136 -14.78 2.19 5.89
N LEU A 137 -14.80 3.49 5.57
CA LEU A 137 -14.00 4.04 4.48
C LEU A 137 -12.60 4.29 5.02
N VAL A 138 -11.62 3.78 4.31
CA VAL A 138 -10.21 3.91 4.63
C VAL A 138 -9.49 4.47 3.42
N PHE A 139 -8.61 5.46 3.59
CA PHE A 139 -7.77 5.93 2.50
C PHE A 139 -6.36 6.36 2.93
N ASP A 140 -5.41 6.20 2.02
CA ASP A 140 -4.02 6.59 2.19
C ASP A 140 -3.61 7.55 1.07
N ILE A 141 -3.11 8.73 1.42
CA ILE A 141 -2.66 9.72 0.44
C ILE A 141 -1.13 9.66 0.33
N GLY A 142 -0.67 8.86 -0.62
CA GLY A 142 0.73 8.69 -0.96
C GLY A 142 1.33 9.84 -1.78
N GLY A 143 2.58 9.63 -2.21
CA GLY A 143 3.28 10.56 -3.09
C GLY A 143 2.88 10.41 -4.56
N GLY A 144 2.68 9.17 -5.01
CA GLY A 144 2.36 8.81 -6.39
C GLY A 144 0.91 8.37 -6.62
N SER A 145 0.28 7.75 -5.62
CA SER A 145 -1.09 7.23 -5.67
C SER A 145 -1.86 7.53 -4.38
N THR A 146 -3.18 7.31 -4.43
CA THR A 146 -4.08 7.36 -3.29
C THR A 146 -4.94 6.09 -3.33
N GLU A 147 -4.87 5.32 -2.26
CA GLU A 147 -5.62 4.08 -2.10
C GLU A 147 -6.88 4.35 -1.29
N PHE A 148 -7.98 3.75 -1.70
CA PHE A 148 -9.27 3.81 -1.01
C PHE A 148 -9.83 2.40 -0.82
N VAL A 149 -10.35 2.12 0.36
CA VAL A 149 -10.95 0.84 0.73
C VAL A 149 -12.24 1.10 1.50
N VAL A 150 -13.34 0.48 1.09
CA VAL A 150 -14.48 0.26 1.98
C VAL A 150 -14.38 -1.17 2.49
N GLY A 151 -14.21 -1.34 3.80
CA GLY A 151 -13.99 -2.64 4.41
C GLY A 151 -14.83 -2.88 5.66
N SER A 152 -15.01 -4.16 5.98
CA SER A 152 -15.71 -4.60 7.20
C SER A 152 -15.17 -5.96 7.65
N LYS A 153 -14.92 -6.12 8.96
CA LYS A 153 -14.45 -7.38 9.57
C LYS A 153 -13.22 -7.99 8.88
N GLY A 154 -12.29 -7.13 8.45
CA GLY A 154 -11.07 -7.57 7.77
C GLY A 154 -11.22 -7.88 6.27
N LYS A 155 -12.43 -7.79 5.71
CA LYS A 155 -12.67 -7.97 4.27
C LYS A 155 -12.77 -6.62 3.57
N MET A 156 -12.13 -6.49 2.41
CA MET A 156 -12.33 -5.37 1.51
C MET A 156 -13.59 -5.62 0.67
N LEU A 157 -14.56 -4.75 0.79
CA LEU A 157 -15.84 -4.82 0.07
C LEU A 157 -15.77 -4.04 -1.24
N GLN A 158 -15.04 -2.93 -1.23
CA GLN A 158 -14.72 -2.13 -2.41
C GLN A 158 -13.32 -1.55 -2.26
N THR A 159 -12.57 -1.48 -3.36
CA THR A 159 -11.23 -0.86 -3.34
C THR A 159 -10.90 -0.22 -4.67
N VAL A 160 -10.17 0.89 -4.61
CA VAL A 160 -9.65 1.59 -5.78
C VAL A 160 -8.29 2.19 -5.41
N SER A 161 -7.28 1.98 -6.27
CA SER A 161 -6.02 2.74 -6.23
C SER A 161 -5.99 3.72 -7.40
N LEU A 162 -5.92 5.02 -7.08
CA LEU A 162 -5.91 6.09 -8.08
C LEU A 162 -4.50 6.67 -8.20
N LYS A 163 -4.13 7.04 -9.43
CA LYS A 163 -2.85 7.71 -9.75
C LYS A 163 -2.86 9.20 -9.35
N ILE A 164 -3.19 9.46 -8.10
CA ILE A 164 -3.36 10.78 -7.50
C ILE A 164 -2.47 10.81 -6.26
N GLY A 165 -1.45 11.65 -6.24
CA GLY A 165 -0.55 11.71 -5.09
C GLY A 165 0.07 13.09 -4.91
N ALA A 166 0.48 13.41 -3.68
CA ALA A 166 0.95 14.75 -3.35
C ALA A 166 2.16 15.20 -4.18
N VAL A 167 3.12 14.30 -4.45
CA VAL A 167 4.29 14.61 -5.28
C VAL A 167 3.89 14.77 -6.74
N ARG A 168 3.12 13.81 -7.28
CA ARG A 168 2.65 13.81 -8.67
C ARG A 168 1.92 15.11 -9.02
N LEU A 169 1.03 15.56 -8.12
CA LEU A 169 0.22 16.75 -8.36
C LEU A 169 0.97 18.05 -8.07
N ALA A 170 1.91 18.05 -7.12
CA ALA A 170 2.77 19.20 -6.91
C ALA A 170 3.60 19.50 -8.17
N GLN A 171 4.22 18.48 -8.76
CA GLN A 171 4.97 18.63 -10.01
C GLN A 171 4.10 19.07 -11.19
N LYS A 172 2.85 18.58 -11.26
CA LYS A 172 1.93 18.86 -12.36
C LYS A 172 1.32 20.26 -12.31
N PHE A 173 0.89 20.72 -11.14
CA PHE A 173 0.10 21.95 -10.99
C PHE A 173 0.84 23.11 -10.29
N PHE A 174 1.95 22.82 -9.63
CA PHE A 174 2.77 23.80 -8.91
C PHE A 174 4.24 23.66 -9.35
N PRO A 175 4.55 23.94 -10.63
CA PRO A 175 5.94 23.94 -11.09
C PRO A 175 6.77 24.91 -10.24
N ASP A 176 8.03 24.54 -10.00
CA ASP A 176 8.95 25.24 -9.07
C ASP A 176 8.42 25.35 -7.63
N TYR A 177 7.38 24.57 -7.29
CA TYR A 177 6.68 24.56 -6.01
C TYR A 177 6.10 25.94 -5.62
N GLU A 178 5.82 26.80 -6.60
CA GLU A 178 5.09 28.04 -6.39
C GLU A 178 3.60 27.85 -6.62
N ILE A 179 2.78 28.35 -5.68
CA ILE A 179 1.32 28.25 -5.81
C ILE A 179 0.74 29.52 -6.43
N THR A 180 -0.16 29.33 -7.39
CA THR A 180 -0.96 30.38 -8.02
C THR A 180 -2.44 30.07 -7.88
N SER A 181 -3.31 31.08 -7.89
CA SER A 181 -4.76 30.87 -7.80
C SER A 181 -5.28 30.00 -8.95
N LYS A 182 -4.68 30.13 -10.15
CA LYS A 182 -4.98 29.27 -11.29
C LYS A 182 -4.55 27.82 -11.04
N GLY A 183 -3.31 27.59 -10.59
CA GLY A 183 -2.81 26.26 -10.27
C GLY A 183 -3.65 25.54 -9.20
N ILE A 184 -4.10 26.26 -8.18
CA ILE A 184 -4.99 25.71 -7.14
C ILE A 184 -6.33 25.28 -7.74
N LYS A 185 -6.95 26.15 -8.56
CA LYS A 185 -8.23 25.87 -9.21
C LYS A 185 -8.13 24.68 -10.17
N ASP A 186 -7.09 24.66 -11.00
CA ASP A 186 -6.86 23.61 -11.99
C ASP A 186 -6.56 22.26 -11.31
N CYS A 187 -5.73 22.28 -10.25
CA CYS A 187 -5.45 21.09 -9.43
C CYS A 187 -6.73 20.53 -8.80
N ARG A 188 -7.53 21.38 -8.12
CA ARG A 188 -8.79 20.95 -7.50
C ARG A 188 -9.75 20.34 -8.51
N LYS A 189 -9.99 21.02 -9.64
CA LYS A 189 -10.91 20.53 -10.67
C LYS A 189 -10.45 19.19 -11.26
N TRP A 190 -9.15 19.01 -11.43
CA TRP A 190 -8.60 17.75 -11.91
C TRP A 190 -8.78 16.63 -10.87
N VAL A 191 -8.45 16.88 -9.60
CA VAL A 191 -8.64 15.92 -8.50
C VAL A 191 -10.12 15.53 -8.36
N GLU A 192 -11.04 16.50 -8.45
CA GLU A 192 -12.48 16.25 -8.41
C GLU A 192 -12.90 15.25 -9.50
N GLY A 193 -12.47 15.47 -10.75
CA GLY A 193 -12.80 14.60 -11.87
C GLY A 193 -12.27 13.18 -11.72
N GLU A 194 -11.05 13.02 -11.21
CA GLU A 194 -10.41 11.70 -11.07
C GLU A 194 -10.98 10.89 -9.88
N ILE A 195 -11.38 11.56 -8.79
CA ILE A 195 -11.92 10.89 -7.60
C ILE A 195 -13.43 10.62 -7.73
N PHE A 196 -14.16 11.41 -8.53
CA PHE A 196 -15.63 11.38 -8.58
C PHE A 196 -16.22 9.97 -8.71
N HIS A 197 -15.76 9.19 -9.69
CA HIS A 197 -16.29 7.83 -9.90
C HIS A 197 -15.99 6.87 -8.74
N ALA A 198 -14.79 6.97 -8.16
CA ALA A 198 -14.43 6.16 -6.99
C ALA A 198 -15.29 6.54 -5.77
N ALA A 199 -15.53 7.84 -5.57
CA ALA A 199 -16.38 8.33 -4.49
C ALA A 199 -17.83 7.84 -4.64
N GLU A 200 -18.42 7.93 -5.83
CA GLU A 200 -19.79 7.43 -6.08
C GLU A 200 -19.89 5.91 -5.86
N LEU A 201 -18.90 5.16 -6.35
CA LEU A 201 -18.84 3.71 -6.16
C LEU A 201 -18.79 3.32 -4.68
N MET A 202 -17.97 4.01 -3.88
CA MET A 202 -17.80 3.72 -2.46
C MET A 202 -18.94 4.24 -1.59
N LYS A 203 -19.57 5.38 -1.95
CA LYS A 203 -20.79 5.85 -1.29
C LYS A 203 -21.95 4.88 -1.50
N ARG A 204 -22.06 4.29 -2.70
CA ARG A 204 -23.05 3.23 -2.99
C ARG A 204 -22.80 1.97 -2.16
N GLU A 205 -21.54 1.57 -1.97
CA GLU A 205 -21.19 0.50 -1.03
C GLU A 205 -21.59 0.89 0.41
N GLY A 206 -21.35 2.14 0.78
CA GLY A 206 -21.76 2.74 2.05
C GLY A 206 -20.75 2.49 3.18
N PHE A 207 -20.64 3.43 4.11
CA PHE A 207 -19.73 3.35 5.26
C PHE A 207 -20.27 4.19 6.43
N SER A 208 -19.79 3.91 7.64
CA SER A 208 -20.25 4.54 8.89
C SER A 208 -19.17 5.36 9.59
N ILE A 209 -17.91 5.14 9.23
CA ILE A 209 -16.75 5.82 9.81
C ILE A 209 -15.68 5.95 8.73
N CYS A 210 -14.80 6.93 8.90
CA CYS A 210 -13.67 7.17 8.04
C CYS A 210 -12.35 7.17 8.82
N ALA A 211 -11.34 6.47 8.30
CA ALA A 211 -9.98 6.55 8.79
C ALA A 211 -9.00 6.78 7.63
N GLY A 212 -7.84 7.37 7.93
CA GLY A 212 -6.80 7.53 6.91
C GLY A 212 -5.38 7.60 7.46
N SER A 213 -4.42 7.34 6.59
CA SER A 213 -2.99 7.22 6.92
C SER A 213 -2.06 8.01 5.98
N SER A 214 -0.76 7.80 6.16
CA SER A 214 0.33 8.43 5.41
C SER A 214 0.53 9.92 5.66
N GLY A 215 1.62 10.45 5.10
CA GLY A 215 2.22 11.67 5.59
C GLY A 215 1.40 12.93 5.34
N THR A 216 0.49 12.94 4.36
CA THR A 216 -0.37 14.11 4.09
C THR A 216 -1.41 14.27 5.18
N ILE A 217 -2.03 13.16 5.59
CA ILE A 217 -3.01 13.11 6.67
C ILE A 217 -2.34 13.39 8.02
N MET A 218 -1.15 12.81 8.25
CA MET A 218 -0.35 13.10 9.44
C MET A 218 0.04 14.58 9.53
N ALA A 219 0.49 15.20 8.44
CA ALA A 219 0.83 16.63 8.41
C ALA A 219 -0.39 17.51 8.73
N ALA A 220 -1.55 17.20 8.15
CA ALA A 220 -2.81 17.87 8.49
C ALA A 220 -3.14 17.74 9.99
N GLY A 221 -3.01 16.53 10.55
CA GLY A 221 -3.22 16.27 11.97
C GLY A 221 -2.30 17.08 12.89
N PHE A 222 -1.00 17.15 12.58
CA PHE A 222 -0.04 17.93 13.36
C PHE A 222 -0.32 19.43 13.31
N MET A 223 -0.68 19.95 12.13
CA MET A 223 -1.06 21.36 11.98
C MET A 223 -2.34 21.70 12.76
N ILE A 224 -3.35 20.82 12.71
CA ILE A 224 -4.60 20.98 13.48
C ILE A 224 -4.30 20.91 14.98
N GLN A 225 -3.43 19.99 15.41
CA GLN A 225 -3.01 19.91 16.81
C GLN A 225 -2.30 21.19 17.28
N ALA A 226 -1.38 21.74 16.47
CA ALA A 226 -0.71 23.00 16.75
C ALA A 226 -1.70 24.18 16.82
N MET A 227 -2.74 24.16 15.99
CA MET A 227 -3.83 25.15 16.03
C MET A 227 -4.69 25.02 17.30
N ARG A 228 -4.97 23.79 17.77
CA ARG A 228 -5.75 23.52 18.99
C ARG A 228 -5.00 23.88 20.27
N ASN A 229 -3.69 23.67 20.31
CA ASN A 229 -2.88 23.84 21.52
C ASN A 229 -1.52 24.46 21.19
N SER A 230 -1.24 25.63 21.75
CA SER A 230 0.02 26.35 21.56
C SER A 230 1.24 25.64 22.16
N ASN A 231 1.05 24.67 23.07
CA ASN A 231 2.11 23.84 23.68
C ASN A 231 2.28 22.49 22.96
N TYR A 232 2.12 22.45 21.63
CA TYR A 232 2.26 21.21 20.87
C TYR A 232 3.73 20.71 20.86
N SER A 233 3.91 19.39 21.00
CA SER A 233 5.20 18.74 20.78
C SER A 233 5.20 18.04 19.42
N SER A 234 6.29 18.16 18.66
CA SER A 234 6.50 17.42 17.42
C SER A 234 6.63 15.91 17.63
N GLN A 235 6.74 15.44 18.89
CA GLN A 235 6.80 14.02 19.26
C GLN A 235 5.42 13.42 19.56
N THR A 236 4.33 14.17 19.37
CA THR A 236 3.00 13.68 19.71
C THR A 236 2.58 12.54 18.77
N ILE A 237 2.06 11.44 19.34
CA ILE A 237 1.54 10.31 18.57
C ILE A 237 0.10 10.65 18.15
N LEU A 238 -0.17 10.73 16.84
CA LEU A 238 -1.50 11.05 16.31
C LEU A 238 -2.39 9.82 16.04
N ASN A 239 -1.99 8.64 16.51
CA ASN A 239 -2.83 7.45 16.32
C ASN A 239 -4.17 7.64 17.07
N ASN A 240 -5.30 7.37 16.39
CA ASN A 240 -6.66 7.65 16.84
C ASN A 240 -7.00 9.14 17.02
N PHE A 241 -6.17 10.06 16.52
CA PHE A 241 -6.51 11.48 16.51
C PHE A 241 -7.66 11.76 15.53
N GLU A 242 -8.70 12.46 15.98
CA GLU A 242 -9.81 12.87 15.12
C GLU A 242 -9.77 14.37 14.80
N PHE A 243 -10.06 14.70 13.55
CA PHE A 243 -10.31 16.08 13.12
C PHE A 243 -11.52 16.20 12.21
N THR A 244 -12.11 17.40 12.21
CA THR A 244 -13.32 17.74 11.49
C THR A 244 -13.05 18.39 10.13
N LYS A 245 -14.06 18.39 9.26
CA LYS A 245 -14.03 19.10 7.98
C LYS A 245 -13.69 20.59 8.13
N ASN A 246 -14.20 21.26 9.17
CA ASN A 246 -13.97 22.68 9.42
C ASN A 246 -12.51 22.98 9.79
N GLU A 247 -11.89 22.11 10.59
CA GLU A 247 -10.47 22.22 10.93
C GLU A 247 -9.59 21.98 9.70
N LEU A 248 -9.95 20.99 8.87
CA LEU A 248 -9.31 20.74 7.59
C LEU A 248 -9.38 21.97 6.66
N LYS A 249 -10.55 22.60 6.52
CA LYS A 249 -10.70 23.83 5.72
C LYS A 249 -9.86 24.99 6.25
N SER A 250 -9.66 25.06 7.56
CA SER A 250 -8.83 26.10 8.20
C SER A 250 -7.35 25.94 7.84
N ILE A 251 -6.82 24.71 7.95
CA ILE A 251 -5.42 24.43 7.56
C ILE A 251 -5.22 24.52 6.04
N GLU A 252 -6.21 24.13 5.23
CA GLU A 252 -6.19 24.28 3.77
C GLU A 252 -6.02 25.76 3.40
N LYS A 253 -6.83 26.65 4.00
CA LYS A 253 -6.71 28.09 3.80
C LYS A 253 -5.34 28.63 4.21
N GLU A 254 -4.80 28.16 5.34
CA GLU A 254 -3.48 28.56 5.79
C GLU A 254 -2.38 28.16 4.79
N ILE A 255 -2.33 26.88 4.40
CA ILE A 255 -1.35 26.34 3.45
C ILE A 255 -1.40 27.09 2.12
N LEU A 256 -2.60 27.24 1.55
CA LEU A 256 -2.80 27.82 0.23
C LEU A 256 -2.62 29.35 0.20
N SER A 257 -2.55 30.01 1.35
CA SER A 257 -2.18 31.44 1.44
C SER A 257 -0.67 31.68 1.28
N LYS A 258 0.17 30.66 1.51
CA LYS A 258 1.63 30.77 1.54
C LYS A 258 2.23 30.38 0.18
N LYS A 259 2.51 31.40 -0.65
CA LYS A 259 2.91 31.21 -2.05
C LYS A 259 4.19 30.40 -2.28
N THR A 260 5.17 30.52 -1.38
CA THR A 260 6.51 29.93 -1.53
C THR A 260 6.79 28.88 -0.46
N ILE A 261 7.73 27.96 -0.73
CA ILE A 261 8.19 26.94 0.23
C ILE A 261 8.63 27.60 1.54
N GLU A 262 9.44 28.66 1.46
CA GLU A 262 9.97 29.36 2.65
C GLU A 262 8.89 29.93 3.56
N LYS A 263 7.74 30.32 3.00
CA LYS A 263 6.58 30.76 3.79
C LYS A 263 5.83 29.58 4.41
N ARG A 264 5.82 28.43 3.75
CA ARG A 264 5.16 27.20 4.24
C ARG A 264 5.96 26.52 5.34
N LYS A 265 7.29 26.50 5.27
CA LYS A 265 8.18 26.00 6.36
C LYS A 265 7.90 26.65 7.72
N LYS A 266 7.33 27.86 7.73
CA LYS A 266 6.98 28.60 8.95
C LYS A 266 5.60 28.25 9.52
N ILE A 267 4.86 27.35 8.89
CA ILE A 267 3.55 26.93 9.39
C ILE A 267 3.75 25.96 10.57
N PRO A 268 3.20 26.25 11.77
CA PRO A 268 3.30 25.36 12.92
C PRO A 268 2.75 23.95 12.63
N GLY A 269 3.48 22.92 13.07
CA GLY A 269 3.11 21.51 12.87
C GLY A 269 3.43 20.94 11.48
N LEU A 270 3.86 21.75 10.51
CA LEU A 270 4.28 21.25 9.19
C LEU A 270 5.78 20.89 9.19
N ASP A 271 6.10 19.63 8.86
CA ASP A 271 7.47 19.23 8.56
C ASP A 271 8.01 20.00 7.35
N GLU A 272 9.15 20.69 7.52
CA GLU A 272 9.79 21.48 6.47
C GLU A 272 10.06 20.66 5.20
N LYS A 273 10.36 19.36 5.33
CA LYS A 273 10.60 18.45 4.20
C LYS A 273 9.35 18.18 3.36
N ARG A 274 8.17 18.56 3.84
CA ARG A 274 6.88 18.43 3.13
C ARG A 274 6.35 19.77 2.61
N ALA A 275 7.03 20.89 2.90
CA ALA A 275 6.56 22.22 2.55
C ALA A 275 6.38 22.43 1.03
N ASP A 276 7.04 21.65 0.19
CA ASP A 276 6.93 21.69 -1.26
C ASP A 276 5.67 20.95 -1.79
N ILE A 277 5.35 19.78 -1.25
CA ILE A 277 4.28 18.91 -1.74
C ILE A 277 2.94 19.06 -0.99
N ILE A 278 2.94 19.66 0.20
CA ILE A 278 1.72 19.77 1.02
C ILE A 278 0.55 20.53 0.34
N PRO A 279 0.75 21.57 -0.51
CA PRO A 279 -0.38 22.24 -1.17
C PRO A 279 -1.20 21.31 -2.05
N ALA A 280 -0.55 20.39 -2.76
CA ALA A 280 -1.24 19.40 -3.56
C ALA A 280 -1.91 18.33 -2.68
N GLY A 281 -1.20 17.85 -1.65
CA GLY A 281 -1.74 16.88 -0.70
C GLY A 281 -3.01 17.37 0.01
N ILE A 282 -3.04 18.64 0.44
CA ILE A 282 -4.21 19.19 1.14
C ILE A 282 -5.41 19.40 0.23
N ILE A 283 -5.18 19.69 -1.06
CA ILE A 283 -6.25 19.75 -2.08
C ILE A 283 -6.85 18.35 -2.27
N ILE A 284 -6.02 17.30 -2.35
CA ILE A 284 -6.51 15.91 -2.43
C ILE A 284 -7.38 15.59 -1.22
N LEU A 285 -6.86 15.78 0.00
CA LEU A 285 -7.58 15.49 1.24
C LEU A 285 -8.90 16.26 1.36
N SER A 286 -8.90 17.55 1.03
CA SER A 286 -10.10 18.39 1.10
C SER A 286 -11.14 18.00 0.06
N THR A 287 -10.70 17.59 -1.14
CA THR A 287 -11.59 17.09 -2.19
C THR A 287 -12.22 15.74 -1.80
N ILE A 288 -11.47 14.86 -1.13
CA ILE A 288 -12.01 13.61 -0.58
C ILE A 288 -13.10 13.93 0.46
N PHE A 289 -12.86 14.85 1.39
CA PHE A 289 -13.89 15.26 2.36
C PHE A 289 -15.14 15.85 1.70
N ASP A 290 -14.99 16.56 0.60
CA ASP A 290 -16.11 17.15 -0.14
C ASP A 290 -16.90 16.10 -0.92
N LEU A 291 -16.24 15.21 -1.67
CA LEU A 291 -16.91 14.21 -2.52
C LEU A 291 -17.54 13.04 -1.75
N PHE A 292 -16.92 12.63 -0.65
CA PHE A 292 -17.41 11.57 0.23
C PHE A 292 -18.32 12.10 1.36
N GLU A 293 -18.57 13.41 1.40
CA GLU A 293 -19.45 14.06 2.40
C GLU A 293 -19.01 13.75 3.84
N LEU A 294 -17.70 13.81 4.11
CA LEU A 294 -17.13 13.47 5.40
C LEU A 294 -17.19 14.67 6.36
N GLU A 295 -17.76 14.46 7.55
CA GLU A 295 -17.76 15.46 8.61
C GLU A 295 -16.49 15.39 9.48
N LYS A 296 -15.93 14.19 9.65
CA LYS A 296 -14.72 13.93 10.42
C LYS A 296 -13.99 12.68 9.93
N MET A 297 -12.72 12.56 10.32
CA MET A 297 -11.90 11.39 10.06
C MET A 297 -11.00 11.09 11.26
N THR A 298 -10.68 9.80 11.46
CA THR A 298 -9.68 9.33 12.41
C THR A 298 -8.34 9.07 11.72
N ILE A 299 -7.23 9.52 12.30
CA ILE A 299 -5.88 9.23 11.82
C ILE A 299 -5.42 7.86 12.31
N SER A 300 -4.92 7.05 11.39
CA SER A 300 -4.15 5.85 11.72
C SER A 300 -2.65 6.17 11.75
N GLY A 301 -1.99 5.78 12.84
CA GLY A 301 -0.53 5.82 12.93
C GLY A 301 0.15 4.72 12.09
N TYR A 302 -0.59 3.67 11.72
CA TYR A 302 -0.11 2.55 10.90
C TYR A 302 -0.64 2.67 9.47
N ALA A 303 0.13 2.12 8.53
CA ALA A 303 -0.16 2.15 7.10
C ALA A 303 0.39 0.87 6.43
N LEU A 304 0.96 1.02 5.24
CA LEU A 304 1.52 -0.06 4.43
C LEU A 304 2.54 -0.93 5.18
N ARG A 305 3.51 -0.33 5.88
CA ARG A 305 4.62 -1.08 6.50
C ARG A 305 4.15 -2.04 7.58
N GLU A 306 3.27 -1.57 8.44
CA GLU A 306 2.68 -2.41 9.48
C GLU A 306 1.78 -3.47 8.86
N GLY A 307 1.09 -3.14 7.75
CA GLY A 307 0.45 -4.12 6.88
C GLY A 307 1.37 -5.23 6.40
N ILE A 308 2.57 -4.87 5.88
CA ILE A 308 3.60 -5.82 5.43
C ILE A 308 4.02 -6.74 6.58
N ILE A 309 4.28 -6.19 7.78
CA ILE A 309 4.64 -6.99 8.96
C ILE A 309 3.53 -7.98 9.32
N ILE A 310 2.28 -7.51 9.40
CA ILE A 310 1.14 -8.38 9.77
C ILE A 310 0.94 -9.47 8.70
N ASP A 311 1.07 -9.11 7.43
CA ASP A 311 0.97 -10.05 6.32
C ASP A 311 2.10 -11.09 6.35
N THR A 312 3.35 -10.66 6.59
CA THR A 312 4.50 -11.58 6.75
C THR A 312 4.29 -12.52 7.94
N LEU A 313 3.78 -12.04 9.08
CA LEU A 313 3.46 -12.89 10.24
C LEU A 313 2.38 -13.93 9.94
N GLN A 314 1.39 -13.56 9.13
CA GLN A 314 0.35 -14.46 8.67
C GLN A 314 0.91 -15.51 7.68
N LYS A 315 1.90 -15.16 6.84
CA LYS A 315 2.58 -16.08 5.90
C LYS A 315 3.50 -17.06 6.62
N GLU A 316 4.38 -16.58 7.49
CA GLU A 316 5.42 -17.35 8.22
C GLU A 316 4.86 -18.32 9.30
N HIS A 317 3.54 -18.48 9.43
CA HIS A 317 2.80 -19.45 10.27
C HIS A 317 2.72 -19.23 11.81
N LEU A 318 2.07 -18.16 12.33
CA LEU A 318 2.05 -17.88 13.79
C LEU A 318 0.78 -17.23 14.42
N ASN A 319 -0.44 -17.43 13.90
CA ASN A 319 -1.67 -17.08 14.67
C ASN A 319 -2.95 -17.78 14.16
N GLU A 320 -3.37 -18.87 14.83
CA GLU A 320 -4.78 -19.32 14.78
C GLU A 320 -5.72 -18.31 15.48
N SER A 321 -5.16 -17.39 16.28
CA SER A 321 -5.86 -16.48 17.18
C SER A 321 -6.21 -15.11 16.59
N THR A 322 -5.76 -14.77 15.37
CA THR A 322 -6.12 -13.51 14.69
C THR A 322 -6.55 -13.76 13.25
N LYS A 323 -7.86 -13.89 13.01
CA LYS A 323 -8.49 -13.93 11.68
C LYS A 323 -8.06 -12.75 10.80
N PRO A 324 -8.05 -12.85 9.45
CA PRO A 324 -8.23 -14.02 8.58
C PRO A 324 -6.88 -14.68 8.25
N ASN A 325 -6.88 -16.00 8.04
CA ASN A 325 -5.69 -16.73 7.61
C ASN A 325 -5.39 -16.38 6.14
N LEU A 326 -4.13 -16.08 5.78
CA LEU A 326 -3.73 -15.73 4.42
C LEU A 326 -4.02 -16.86 3.42
N ILE A 327 -3.94 -18.11 3.88
CA ILE A 327 -4.38 -19.30 3.13
C ILE A 327 -5.87 -19.19 2.79
N ASP A 328 -6.70 -18.69 3.74
CA ASP A 328 -8.12 -18.47 3.48
C ASP A 328 -8.33 -17.34 2.46
N ILE A 329 -7.50 -16.29 2.48
CA ILE A 329 -7.57 -15.17 1.53
C ILE A 329 -7.17 -15.62 0.11
N ARG A 330 -6.05 -16.34 -0.03
CA ARG A 330 -5.59 -16.90 -1.31
C ARG A 330 -6.63 -17.88 -1.88
N LYS A 331 -7.14 -18.79 -1.05
CA LYS A 331 -8.20 -19.73 -1.43
C LYS A 331 -9.52 -19.03 -1.77
N GLU A 332 -9.91 -18.01 -1.02
CA GLU A 332 -11.11 -17.21 -1.31
C GLU A 332 -10.94 -16.43 -2.61
N SER A 333 -9.74 -15.93 -2.92
CA SER A 333 -9.45 -15.27 -4.20
C SER A 333 -9.46 -16.21 -5.39
N ILE A 334 -8.83 -17.39 -5.27
CA ILE A 334 -8.88 -18.44 -6.30
C ILE A 334 -10.33 -18.83 -6.56
N LYS A 335 -11.09 -19.06 -5.48
CA LYS A 335 -12.51 -19.41 -5.55
C LYS A 335 -13.34 -18.31 -6.22
N HIS A 336 -13.11 -17.05 -5.87
CA HIS A 336 -13.83 -15.93 -6.47
C HIS A 336 -13.55 -15.83 -7.98
N LEU A 337 -12.29 -15.95 -8.39
CA LEU A 337 -11.93 -15.95 -9.80
C LEU A 337 -12.55 -17.14 -10.54
N SER A 338 -12.42 -18.36 -9.99
CA SER A 338 -12.97 -19.55 -10.63
C SER A 338 -14.49 -19.48 -10.76
N GLU A 339 -15.20 -19.02 -9.72
CA GLU A 339 -16.66 -18.80 -9.75
C GLU A 339 -17.08 -17.75 -10.79
N SER A 340 -16.29 -16.68 -10.96
CA SER A 340 -16.57 -15.65 -11.97
C SER A 340 -16.43 -16.14 -13.41
N CYS A 341 -15.67 -17.22 -13.63
CA CYS A 341 -15.44 -17.83 -14.94
C CYS A 341 -16.34 -19.05 -15.22
N ASP A 342 -17.29 -19.37 -14.34
CA ASP A 342 -18.21 -20.52 -14.46
C ASP A 342 -17.48 -21.87 -14.67
N TYR A 343 -16.44 -22.10 -13.87
CA TYR A 343 -15.61 -23.31 -13.96
C TYR A 343 -16.34 -24.61 -13.54
N ASP A 344 -15.93 -25.75 -14.10
CA ASP A 344 -16.39 -27.08 -13.67
C ASP A 344 -15.74 -27.46 -12.33
N ARG A 345 -16.52 -27.31 -11.26
CA ARG A 345 -16.09 -27.57 -9.89
C ARG A 345 -15.63 -29.01 -9.65
N ASP A 346 -16.34 -29.98 -10.23
CA ASP A 346 -16.08 -31.39 -9.97
C ASP A 346 -14.85 -31.84 -10.75
N HIS A 347 -14.70 -31.36 -12.00
CA HIS A 347 -13.50 -31.58 -12.80
C HIS A 347 -12.26 -30.99 -12.11
N CYS A 348 -12.29 -29.71 -11.73
CA CYS A 348 -11.16 -29.04 -11.11
C CYS A 348 -10.78 -29.65 -9.75
N LYS A 349 -11.76 -30.08 -8.94
CA LYS A 349 -11.48 -30.84 -7.70
C LYS A 349 -10.76 -32.16 -7.98
N TYR A 350 -11.20 -32.89 -9.01
CA TYR A 350 -10.58 -34.15 -9.41
C TYR A 350 -9.14 -33.93 -9.85
N ILE A 351 -8.90 -32.97 -10.76
CA ILE A 351 -7.55 -32.62 -11.24
C ILE A 351 -6.65 -32.19 -10.10
N THR A 352 -7.12 -31.28 -9.23
CA THR A 352 -6.36 -30.80 -8.07
C THR A 352 -5.93 -31.96 -7.17
N LYS A 353 -6.83 -32.91 -6.88
CA LYS A 353 -6.50 -34.09 -6.07
C LYS A 353 -5.39 -34.94 -6.70
N PHE A 354 -5.42 -35.15 -8.01
CA PHE A 354 -4.39 -35.91 -8.72
C PHE A 354 -3.06 -35.17 -8.78
N ALA A 355 -3.09 -33.86 -9.09
CA ALA A 355 -1.90 -33.02 -9.15
C ALA A 355 -1.17 -32.98 -7.80
N LEU A 356 -1.91 -32.76 -6.70
CA LEU A 356 -1.34 -32.75 -5.35
C LEU A 356 -0.80 -34.12 -4.92
N LYS A 357 -1.44 -35.21 -5.34
CA LYS A 357 -0.91 -36.56 -5.09
C LYS A 357 0.42 -36.80 -5.82
N ILE A 358 0.50 -36.43 -7.09
CA ILE A 358 1.73 -36.55 -7.88
C ILE A 358 2.84 -35.68 -7.26
N PHE A 359 2.50 -34.47 -6.80
CA PHE A 359 3.44 -33.61 -6.08
C PHE A 359 3.96 -34.29 -4.82
N ASP A 360 3.08 -34.83 -3.98
CA ASP A 360 3.47 -35.49 -2.73
C ASP A 360 4.37 -36.72 -2.99
N ASP A 361 4.06 -37.52 -4.01
CA ASP A 361 4.85 -38.71 -4.38
C ASP A 361 6.24 -38.34 -4.95
N LEU A 362 6.41 -37.12 -5.50
CA LEU A 362 7.65 -36.68 -6.16
C LEU A 362 8.41 -35.56 -5.43
N LYS A 363 7.87 -35.03 -4.33
CA LYS A 363 8.43 -33.90 -3.59
C LYS A 363 9.89 -34.14 -3.18
N GLU A 364 10.19 -35.30 -2.61
CA GLU A 364 11.55 -35.67 -2.17
C GLU A 364 12.53 -35.81 -3.35
N LEU A 365 12.06 -36.37 -4.47
CA LEU A 365 12.89 -36.57 -5.66
C LEU A 365 13.33 -35.23 -6.28
N HIS A 366 12.42 -34.25 -6.31
CA HIS A 366 12.65 -32.95 -6.92
C HIS A 366 13.10 -31.86 -5.95
N GLN A 367 13.19 -32.17 -4.65
CA GLN A 367 13.57 -31.22 -3.59
C GLN A 367 12.71 -29.95 -3.60
N LEU A 368 11.39 -30.11 -3.80
CA LEU A 368 10.44 -28.99 -3.88
C LEU A 368 10.06 -28.47 -2.49
N GLU A 369 9.94 -27.15 -2.39
CA GLU A 369 9.48 -26.45 -1.19
C GLU A 369 7.95 -26.58 -1.02
N ASP A 370 7.45 -26.37 0.21
CA ASP A 370 6.02 -26.50 0.52
C ASP A 370 5.15 -25.46 -0.19
N ASP A 371 5.68 -24.25 -0.45
CA ASP A 371 4.97 -23.19 -1.16
C ASP A 371 4.64 -23.57 -2.61
N CYS A 372 5.47 -24.42 -3.25
CA CYS A 372 5.20 -24.94 -4.58
C CYS A 372 3.91 -25.76 -4.66
N LYS A 373 3.53 -26.40 -3.53
CA LYS A 373 2.29 -27.17 -3.44
C LYS A 373 1.07 -26.25 -3.50
N GLU A 374 1.14 -25.08 -2.88
CA GLU A 374 0.06 -24.09 -2.89
C GLU A 374 -0.14 -23.52 -4.30
N TYR A 375 0.94 -23.17 -5.01
CA TYR A 375 0.84 -22.69 -6.41
C TYR A 375 0.28 -23.77 -7.34
N LEU A 376 0.68 -25.03 -7.15
CA LEU A 376 0.12 -26.14 -7.91
C LEU A 376 -1.37 -26.35 -7.61
N GLU A 377 -1.80 -26.21 -6.34
CA GLU A 377 -3.20 -26.25 -5.95
C GLU A 377 -3.99 -25.14 -6.68
N ALA A 378 -3.49 -23.91 -6.63
CA ALA A 378 -4.09 -22.75 -7.29
C ALA A 378 -4.20 -22.95 -8.81
N ALA A 379 -3.10 -23.33 -9.46
CA ALA A 379 -3.05 -23.58 -10.89
C ALA A 379 -4.01 -24.70 -11.29
N SER A 380 -4.12 -25.77 -10.50
CA SER A 380 -5.04 -26.88 -10.77
C SER A 380 -6.51 -26.48 -10.64
N VAL A 381 -6.85 -25.54 -9.76
CA VAL A 381 -8.21 -25.00 -9.68
C VAL A 381 -8.52 -24.08 -10.87
N LEU A 382 -7.52 -23.33 -11.35
CA LEU A 382 -7.68 -22.29 -12.37
C LEU A 382 -7.36 -22.74 -13.81
N HIS A 383 -6.82 -23.95 -14.01
CA HIS A 383 -6.27 -24.36 -15.31
C HIS A 383 -7.26 -24.26 -16.48
N ASP A 384 -8.56 -24.40 -16.22
CA ASP A 384 -9.62 -24.48 -17.22
C ASP A 384 -10.52 -23.24 -17.28
N ILE A 385 -10.24 -22.19 -16.51
CA ILE A 385 -11.09 -20.98 -16.52
C ILE A 385 -11.10 -20.26 -17.89
N GLY A 386 -10.10 -20.52 -18.74
CA GLY A 386 -10.04 -20.03 -20.11
C GLY A 386 -11.15 -20.53 -21.03
N TYR A 387 -11.87 -21.60 -20.66
CA TYR A 387 -13.09 -22.02 -21.35
C TYR A 387 -14.17 -20.93 -21.32
N HIS A 388 -14.11 -20.01 -20.36
CA HIS A 388 -14.95 -18.81 -20.33
C HIS A 388 -14.78 -17.92 -21.57
N ILE A 389 -13.60 -17.94 -22.21
CA ILE A 389 -13.30 -17.18 -23.42
C ILE A 389 -13.53 -18.04 -24.66
N ALA A 390 -12.85 -19.19 -24.75
CA ALA A 390 -12.95 -20.09 -25.89
C ALA A 390 -12.44 -21.50 -25.55
N HIS A 391 -13.00 -22.52 -26.21
CA HIS A 391 -12.52 -23.89 -26.09
C HIS A 391 -11.15 -24.11 -26.72
N THR A 392 -10.90 -23.52 -27.89
CA THR A 392 -9.59 -23.59 -28.54
C THR A 392 -8.59 -22.78 -27.74
N ASN A 393 -7.41 -23.35 -27.45
CA ASN A 393 -6.35 -22.69 -26.69
C ASN A 393 -6.78 -22.18 -25.29
N HIS A 394 -7.78 -22.84 -24.66
CA HIS A 394 -8.27 -22.50 -23.32
C HIS A 394 -7.13 -22.27 -22.30
N HIS A 395 -6.07 -23.08 -22.28
CA HIS A 395 -4.92 -22.90 -21.40
C HIS A 395 -4.20 -21.54 -21.57
N HIS A 396 -4.08 -21.02 -22.81
CA HIS A 396 -3.56 -19.66 -23.04
C HIS A 396 -4.52 -18.59 -22.53
N HIS A 397 -5.82 -18.83 -22.63
CA HIS A 397 -6.85 -17.96 -22.08
C HIS A 397 -6.86 -18.00 -20.55
N SER A 398 -6.70 -19.16 -19.92
CA SER A 398 -6.54 -19.31 -18.47
C SER A 398 -5.31 -18.56 -17.99
N TYR A 399 -4.15 -18.73 -18.65
CA TYR A 399 -2.94 -17.97 -18.35
C TYR A 399 -3.18 -16.46 -18.47
N TYR A 400 -3.83 -16.01 -19.55
CA TYR A 400 -4.16 -14.59 -19.73
C TYR A 400 -5.07 -14.07 -18.61
N ILE A 401 -6.12 -14.81 -18.25
CA ILE A 401 -7.03 -14.42 -17.17
C ILE A 401 -6.27 -14.34 -15.85
N ILE A 402 -5.51 -15.37 -15.47
CA ILE A 402 -4.73 -15.42 -14.22
C ILE A 402 -3.76 -14.23 -14.13
N ARG A 403 -2.96 -13.98 -15.18
CA ARG A 403 -1.97 -12.91 -15.21
C ARG A 403 -2.58 -11.50 -15.15
N ASN A 404 -3.82 -11.35 -15.58
CA ASN A 404 -4.51 -10.06 -15.60
C ASN A 404 -5.62 -9.97 -14.54
N SER A 405 -5.71 -10.95 -13.63
CA SER A 405 -6.65 -10.96 -12.52
C SER A 405 -5.94 -10.54 -11.23
N GLU A 406 -6.64 -9.80 -10.38
CA GLU A 406 -6.11 -9.35 -9.09
C GLU A 406 -6.30 -10.46 -8.02
N LEU A 407 -5.40 -11.45 -8.03
CA LEU A 407 -5.42 -12.57 -7.08
C LEU A 407 -4.90 -12.16 -5.69
N LEU A 408 -5.78 -12.13 -4.70
CA LEU A 408 -5.47 -11.69 -3.33
C LEU A 408 -4.46 -12.59 -2.64
N GLY A 409 -3.45 -11.98 -2.03
CA GLY A 409 -2.40 -12.68 -1.32
C GLY A 409 -1.32 -13.27 -2.23
N PHE A 410 -1.48 -13.19 -3.56
CA PHE A 410 -0.44 -13.55 -4.53
C PHE A 410 0.33 -12.30 -4.99
N ASN A 411 1.66 -12.40 -5.08
CA ASN A 411 2.51 -11.39 -5.70
C ASN A 411 2.71 -11.68 -7.20
N GLU A 412 3.28 -10.73 -7.95
CA GLU A 412 3.45 -10.87 -9.42
C GLU A 412 4.29 -12.09 -9.85
N ASN A 413 5.30 -12.48 -9.07
CA ASN A 413 6.10 -13.66 -9.36
C ASN A 413 5.28 -14.93 -9.10
N GLU A 414 4.56 -14.98 -7.98
CA GLU A 414 3.65 -16.09 -7.62
C GLU A 414 2.51 -16.25 -8.64
N ILE A 415 1.96 -15.16 -9.17
CA ILE A 415 0.95 -15.20 -10.26
C ILE A 415 1.57 -15.67 -11.59
N SER A 416 2.88 -15.49 -11.77
CA SER A 416 3.59 -15.90 -12.99
C SER A 416 4.02 -17.36 -12.99
N ILE A 417 4.17 -17.98 -11.82
CA ILE A 417 4.41 -19.42 -11.63
C ILE A 417 3.12 -20.17 -11.93
#